data_AF-A0A8S4S247-F1
#
_entry.id   AF-A0A8S4S247-F1
#
_cell.length_a   1.000
_cell.length_b   1.000
_cell.length_c   1.000
_cell.angle_alpha   90.00
_cell.angle_beta   90.00
_cell.angle_gamma   90.00
#
_symmetry.space_group_name_H-M   'P 1'
#
loop_
_entity.id
_entity.type
_entity.pdbx_description
1 polymer ?
#
loop_
_entity_poly.entity_id
_entity_poly.type
_entity_poly.pdbx_seq_one_letter_code
_entity_poly.pdbx_strand_id
1 'polypeptide(L)'
;MQQSNVSATPSCSSKVVILSDVPYHGDLLSYKKRQNKASKDPKKYKRNIYKELRMKGENYLGYRRDRKAKINETFQVKQDVFKPARSMKPPCTSTFCKKSKLRSCDNINEEQRKHLFENFWQNMN
;
A
#
# COMPACT_ATOMS: atom_id res chain seq x y z
N MET A 1 74.06 12.29 -43.68
CA MET A 1 74.34 13.18 -42.54
C MET A 1 73.91 12.42 -41.28
N GLN A 2 74.86 11.77 -40.63
CA GLN A 2 75.38 12.14 -39.29
C GLN A 2 74.32 12.10 -38.17
N GLN A 3 74.34 10.95 -37.48
CA GLN A 3 74.23 10.68 -36.04
C GLN A 3 73.48 11.65 -35.09
N SER A 4 72.48 11.07 -34.44
CA SER A 4 72.04 11.18 -33.03
C SER A 4 72.48 12.36 -32.16
N ASN A 5 71.50 12.91 -31.42
CA ASN A 5 71.67 13.11 -29.97
C ASN A 5 70.35 12.91 -29.21
N VAL A 6 70.46 12.16 -28.12
CA VAL A 6 69.41 11.74 -27.19
C VAL A 6 69.43 12.71 -26.01
N SER A 7 68.27 13.24 -25.62
CA SER A 7 68.10 13.93 -24.33
C SER A 7 67.00 13.25 -23.53
N ALA A 8 67.40 12.59 -22.45
CA ALA A 8 66.53 11.90 -21.50
C ALA A 8 65.91 12.87 -20.50
N THR A 9 64.69 12.54 -20.03
CA THR A 9 64.13 12.66 -18.64
C THR A 9 62.60 12.83 -18.70
N PRO A 10 61.85 12.58 -17.61
CA PRO A 10 61.89 11.43 -16.72
C PRO A 10 60.53 10.67 -16.72
N SER A 11 60.60 9.38 -16.43
CA SER A 11 59.45 8.53 -16.10
C SER A 11 58.69 9.09 -14.90
N CYS A 12 57.48 9.62 -15.13
CA CYS A 12 56.54 9.89 -14.06
C CYS A 12 55.68 8.63 -13.85
N SER A 13 56.22 7.69 -13.08
CA SER A 13 55.43 6.63 -12.46
C SER A 13 54.50 7.29 -11.44
N SER A 14 53.35 7.76 -11.89
CA SER A 14 52.28 8.17 -11.00
C SER A 14 51.72 6.89 -10.37
N LYS A 15 52.23 6.54 -9.19
CA LYS A 15 51.58 5.57 -8.30
C LYS A 15 50.16 6.08 -8.07
N VAL A 16 49.18 5.40 -8.66
CA VAL A 16 47.77 5.62 -8.35
C VAL A 16 47.60 5.21 -6.89
N VAL A 17 47.55 6.21 -6.00
CA VAL A 17 47.13 6.00 -4.62
C VAL A 17 45.63 5.76 -4.69
N ILE A 18 45.23 4.49 -4.71
CA ILE A 18 43.84 4.10 -4.54
C ILE A 18 43.50 4.40 -3.08
N LEU A 19 42.87 5.55 -2.84
CA LEU A 19 42.31 5.91 -1.55
C LEU A 19 41.20 4.90 -1.24
N SER A 20 41.46 3.96 -0.34
CA SER A 20 40.66 2.76 -0.10
C SER A 20 39.39 2.97 0.72
N ASP A 21 39.06 4.21 1.09
CA ASP A 21 38.01 4.48 2.08
C ASP A 21 36.84 5.28 1.48
N VAL A 22 36.43 4.93 0.26
CA VAL A 22 35.14 5.41 -0.27
C VAL A 22 34.05 4.44 0.19
N PRO A 23 33.08 4.87 1.03
CA PRO A 23 31.97 4.01 1.43
C PRO A 23 31.24 3.49 0.19
N TYR A 24 31.17 2.15 0.06
CA TYR A 24 30.51 1.47 -1.04
C TYR A 24 29.01 1.80 -1.02
N HIS A 25 28.58 2.70 -1.90
CA HIS A 25 27.18 3.14 -2.02
C HIS A 25 26.33 2.29 -2.97
N GLY A 26 26.82 1.11 -3.36
CA GLY A 26 26.19 0.26 -4.36
C GLY A 26 26.52 0.70 -5.79
N ASP A 27 26.48 -0.26 -6.71
CA ASP A 27 26.78 0.00 -8.12
C ASP A 27 25.67 0.85 -8.76
N LEU A 28 25.98 2.09 -9.13
CA LEU A 28 25.07 3.02 -9.82
C LEU A 28 24.62 2.48 -11.19
N LEU A 29 25.35 1.52 -11.76
CA LEU A 29 25.00 0.83 -13.02
C LEU A 29 24.06 -0.34 -12.80
N SER A 30 23.85 -0.77 -11.55
CA SER A 30 22.85 -1.78 -11.18
C SER A 30 21.44 -1.17 -11.16
N TYR A 31 21.00 -0.65 -12.31
CA TYR A 31 19.65 -0.16 -12.48
C TYR A 31 18.66 -1.32 -12.30
N LYS A 32 18.18 -1.54 -11.08
CA LYS A 32 16.91 -2.24 -10.86
C LYS A 32 15.84 -1.39 -11.53
N LYS A 33 15.58 -1.64 -12.82
CA LYS A 33 14.47 -1.04 -13.55
C LYS A 33 13.23 -1.23 -12.71
N ARG A 34 12.71 -0.13 -12.16
CA ARG A 34 11.46 -0.15 -11.39
C ARG A 34 10.39 -0.62 -12.36
N GLN A 35 9.97 -1.87 -12.22
CA GLN A 35 8.92 -2.45 -13.06
C GLN A 35 7.72 -1.52 -13.00
N ASN A 36 7.34 -0.93 -14.14
CA ASN A 36 6.29 0.08 -14.22
C ASN A 36 4.97 -0.55 -13.76
N LYS A 37 4.52 -0.17 -12.55
CA LYS A 37 3.24 -0.63 -11.98
C LYS A 37 2.04 -0.28 -12.85
N ALA A 38 2.18 0.74 -13.71
CA ALA A 38 1.16 1.17 -14.66
C ALA A 38 0.81 0.11 -15.72
N SER A 39 1.74 -0.79 -16.08
CA SER A 39 1.49 -1.82 -17.09
C SER A 39 0.78 -3.06 -16.54
N LYS A 40 0.52 -3.12 -15.23
CA LYS A 40 -0.09 -4.29 -14.59
C LYS A 40 -1.56 -4.04 -14.30
N ASP A 41 -2.38 -5.05 -14.55
CA ASP A 41 -3.81 -5.02 -14.26
C ASP A 41 -4.08 -4.57 -12.81
N PRO A 42 -4.84 -3.48 -12.60
CA PRO A 42 -5.15 -2.97 -11.27
C PRO A 42 -5.82 -4.01 -10.36
N LYS A 43 -6.57 -4.95 -10.93
CA LYS A 43 -7.26 -6.02 -10.19
C LYS A 43 -6.32 -7.06 -9.58
N LYS A 44 -5.04 -7.10 -9.97
CA LYS A 44 -4.04 -8.03 -9.39
C LYS A 44 -3.46 -7.52 -8.08
N TYR A 45 -3.62 -6.24 -7.75
CA TYR A 45 -3.11 -5.69 -6.51
C TYR A 45 -4.02 -6.09 -5.35
N LYS A 46 -3.49 -6.85 -4.38
CA LYS A 46 -4.19 -7.23 -3.14
C LYS A 46 -4.94 -6.06 -2.50
N ARG A 47 -4.31 -4.88 -2.46
CA ARG A 47 -4.93 -3.65 -1.95
C ARG A 47 -6.22 -3.27 -2.68
N ASN A 48 -6.25 -3.39 -4.01
CA ASN A 48 -7.41 -3.08 -4.83
C ASN A 48 -8.49 -4.14 -4.67
N ILE A 49 -8.12 -5.42 -4.64
CA ILE A 49 -9.05 -6.53 -4.38
C ILE A 49 -9.77 -6.31 -3.04
N TYR A 50 -9.04 -6.09 -1.95
CA TYR A 50 -9.66 -5.86 -0.64
C TYR A 50 -10.41 -4.54 -0.53
N LYS A 51 -10.04 -3.54 -1.35
CA LYS A 51 -10.84 -2.31 -1.49
C LYS A 51 -12.19 -2.65 -2.11
N GLU A 52 -12.22 -3.37 -3.24
CA GLU A 52 -13.46 -3.79 -3.90
C GLU A 52 -14.33 -4.65 -2.98
N LEU A 53 -13.76 -5.65 -2.29
CA LEU A 53 -14.48 -6.47 -1.32
C LEU A 53 -15.09 -5.63 -0.19
N ARG A 54 -14.34 -4.66 0.36
CA ARG A 54 -14.86 -3.74 1.37
C ARG A 54 -16.01 -2.90 0.84
N MET A 55 -15.89 -2.41 -0.39
CA MET A 55 -16.93 -1.59 -1.03
C MET A 55 -18.20 -2.42 -1.23
N LYS A 56 -18.08 -3.68 -1.68
CA LYS A 56 -19.19 -4.63 -1.83
C LYS A 56 -19.79 -5.16 -0.52
N GLY A 57 -19.23 -4.75 0.62
CA GLY A 57 -19.65 -5.27 1.93
C GLY A 57 -19.29 -6.73 2.15
N GLU A 58 -18.37 -7.31 1.38
CA GLU A 58 -17.91 -8.68 1.55
C GLU A 58 -16.83 -8.78 2.64
N ASN A 59 -16.45 -10.02 2.97
CA ASN A 59 -15.36 -10.24 3.91
C ASN A 59 -14.00 -9.86 3.29
N TYR A 60 -13.06 -9.39 4.12
CA TYR A 60 -11.73 -9.00 3.66
C TYR A 60 -10.70 -9.01 4.79
N LEU A 61 -9.41 -8.96 4.42
CA LEU A 61 -8.32 -8.76 5.38
C LEU A 61 -8.01 -7.26 5.53
N GLY A 62 -8.24 -6.74 6.72
CA GLY A 62 -7.88 -5.39 7.13
C GLY A 62 -6.49 -5.29 7.76
N TYR A 63 -6.09 -4.08 8.09
CA TYR A 63 -4.79 -3.77 8.68
C TYR A 63 -4.88 -3.62 10.20
N ARG A 64 -3.86 -4.10 10.93
CA ARG A 64 -3.57 -3.66 12.31
C ARG A 64 -2.17 -3.08 12.41
N ARG A 65 -1.98 -2.22 13.40
CA ARG A 65 -0.67 -1.73 13.83
C ARG A 65 -0.19 -2.56 14.99
N ASP A 66 1.00 -3.13 14.88
CA ASP A 66 1.65 -3.84 15.97
C ASP A 66 2.25 -2.79 16.92
N ARG A 67 1.59 -2.56 18.07
CA ARG A 67 1.98 -1.53 19.04
C ARG A 67 3.11 -1.97 19.98
N LYS A 68 3.65 -3.19 19.81
CA LYS A 68 4.75 -3.74 20.60
C LYS A 68 6.14 -3.28 20.14
N ALA A 69 6.21 -2.28 19.25
CA ALA A 69 7.48 -1.72 18.81
C ALA A 69 8.22 -1.15 20.03
N LYS A 70 9.48 -1.54 20.21
CA LYS A 70 10.35 -0.96 21.24
C LYS A 70 10.54 0.54 20.97
N ILE A 71 10.99 1.27 21.99
CA ILE A 71 11.44 2.66 21.81
C ILE A 71 12.48 2.66 20.67
N ASN A 72 12.20 3.44 19.61
CA ASN A 72 12.96 3.55 18.35
C ASN A 72 12.68 2.50 17.24
N GLU A 73 11.68 1.63 17.38
CA GLU A 73 11.23 0.75 16.28
C GLU A 73 10.02 1.33 15.54
N THR A 74 10.03 1.25 14.21
CA THR A 74 8.87 1.62 13.38
C THR A 74 7.75 0.60 13.59
N PHE A 75 6.53 1.09 13.88
CA PHE A 75 5.34 0.24 13.99
C PHE A 75 5.14 -0.59 12.72
N GLN A 76 5.09 -1.92 12.87
CA GLN A 76 4.76 -2.79 11.76
C GLN A 76 3.25 -2.76 11.49
N VAL A 77 2.86 -2.54 10.24
CA VAL A 77 1.46 -2.62 9.78
C VAL A 77 1.27 -3.96 9.07
N LYS A 78 0.43 -4.84 9.64
CA LYS A 78 0.15 -6.17 9.08
C LYS A 78 -1.28 -6.21 8.56
N GLN A 79 -1.48 -6.89 7.42
CA GLN A 79 -2.80 -7.10 6.81
C GLN A 79 -3.32 -8.51 7.13
N ASP A 80 -3.58 -8.76 8.41
CA ASP A 80 -3.95 -10.07 8.95
C ASP A 80 -5.28 -10.04 9.73
N VAL A 81 -6.01 -8.92 9.71
CA VAL A 81 -7.25 -8.77 10.49
C VAL A 81 -8.44 -9.20 9.65
N PHE A 82 -9.04 -10.34 9.97
CA PHE A 82 -10.30 -10.73 9.32
C PHE A 82 -11.42 -9.72 9.61
N LYS A 83 -12.09 -9.26 8.57
CA LYS A 83 -13.31 -8.44 8.62
C LYS A 83 -14.46 -9.24 8.00
N PRO A 84 -15.52 -9.55 8.76
CA PRO A 84 -16.65 -10.31 8.23
C PRO A 84 -17.43 -9.49 7.21
N ALA A 85 -18.19 -10.19 6.37
CA ALA A 85 -19.15 -9.56 5.47
C ALA A 85 -20.19 -8.75 6.27
N ARG A 86 -20.73 -7.70 5.66
CA ARG A 86 -21.80 -6.90 6.22
C ARG A 86 -23.05 -7.78 6.34
N SER A 87 -23.71 -7.67 7.47
CA SER A 87 -25.01 -8.27 7.71
C SER A 87 -26.02 -7.20 8.12
N MET A 88 -27.28 -7.44 7.77
CA MET A 88 -28.38 -6.60 8.22
C MET A 88 -28.59 -6.82 9.72
N LYS A 89 -28.63 -5.72 10.46
CA LYS A 89 -28.84 -5.70 11.91
C LYS A 89 -30.33 -5.69 12.25
N PRO A 90 -30.72 -5.94 13.52
CA PRO A 90 -32.09 -5.76 13.99
C PRO A 90 -32.67 -4.37 13.66
N PRO A 91 -34.00 -4.26 13.56
CA PRO A 91 -34.66 -2.97 13.33
C PRO A 91 -34.37 -1.99 14.47
N CYS A 92 -34.50 -0.70 14.16
CA CYS A 92 -34.29 0.34 15.15
C CYS A 92 -35.39 0.28 16.22
N THR A 93 -35.01 0.17 17.48
CA THR A 93 -35.93 0.21 18.63
C THR A 93 -35.83 1.52 19.43
N SER A 94 -35.00 2.46 18.97
CA SER A 94 -34.75 3.72 19.67
C SER A 94 -36.00 4.60 19.69
N THR A 95 -36.44 4.97 20.90
CA THR A 95 -37.57 5.90 21.11
C THR A 95 -37.33 7.26 20.46
N PHE A 96 -36.07 7.70 20.37
CA PHE A 96 -35.69 8.93 19.67
C PHE A 96 -36.02 8.87 18.18
N CYS A 97 -35.72 7.74 17.53
CA CYS A 97 -36.05 7.56 16.11
C CYS A 97 -37.57 7.51 15.91
N LYS A 98 -38.30 6.79 16.76
CA LYS A 98 -39.77 6.69 16.67
C LYS A 98 -40.49 8.03 16.79
N LYS A 99 -40.01 8.91 17.68
CA LYS A 99 -40.58 10.26 17.89
C LYS A 99 -40.15 11.26 16.82
N SER A 100 -39.15 10.95 16.01
CA SER A 100 -38.60 11.89 15.04
C SER A 100 -39.45 11.96 13.78
N LYS A 101 -39.88 13.16 13.40
CA LYS A 101 -40.56 13.41 12.11
C LYS A 101 -39.64 13.24 10.89
N LEU A 102 -38.32 13.26 11.10
CA LEU A 102 -37.32 13.15 10.05
C LEU A 102 -36.86 11.71 9.80
N ARG A 103 -37.02 10.83 10.79
CA ARG A 103 -36.54 9.45 10.72
C ARG A 103 -37.72 8.50 10.72
N SER A 104 -38.11 8.05 9.53
CA SER A 104 -39.25 7.14 9.33
C SER A 104 -38.87 5.67 9.53
N CYS A 105 -38.10 5.35 10.57
CA CYS A 105 -37.60 3.99 10.79
C CYS A 105 -38.72 2.95 10.96
N ASP A 106 -39.86 3.35 11.54
CA ASP A 106 -41.03 2.49 11.74
C ASP A 106 -41.83 2.24 10.44
N ASN A 107 -41.61 3.04 9.39
CA ASN A 107 -42.34 2.92 8.12
C ASN A 107 -41.70 1.94 7.13
N ILE A 108 -40.49 1.45 7.41
CA ILE A 108 -39.76 0.56 6.52
C ILE A 108 -39.95 -0.88 6.99
N ASN A 109 -40.63 -1.70 6.19
CA ASN A 109 -40.84 -3.11 6.51
C ASN A 109 -39.53 -3.91 6.32
N GLU A 110 -39.50 -5.17 6.80
CA GLU A 110 -38.29 -5.99 6.74
C GLU A 110 -37.82 -6.28 5.30
N GLU A 111 -38.75 -6.44 4.36
CA GLU A 111 -38.45 -6.70 2.95
C GLU A 111 -37.77 -5.49 2.28
N GLN A 112 -38.28 -4.29 2.54
CA GLN A 112 -37.70 -3.03 2.09
C GLN A 112 -36.32 -2.83 2.72
N ARG A 113 -36.14 -3.17 4.00
CA ARG A 113 -34.83 -3.13 4.65
C ARG A 113 -33.85 -4.06 3.96
N LYS A 114 -34.25 -5.30 3.66
CA LYS A 114 -33.45 -6.28 2.94
C LYS A 114 -33.06 -5.79 1.55
N HIS A 115 -34.05 -5.32 0.78
CA HIS A 115 -33.82 -4.80 -0.57
C HIS A 115 -32.87 -3.60 -0.57
N LEU A 116 -33.07 -2.63 0.34
CA LEU A 116 -32.17 -1.48 0.49
C LEU A 116 -30.75 -1.92 0.86
N PHE A 117 -30.62 -2.89 1.76
CA PHE A 117 -29.33 -3.43 2.18
C PHE A 117 -28.58 -4.10 1.03
N GLU A 118 -29.23 -5.03 0.31
CA GLU A 118 -28.62 -5.76 -0.79
C GLU A 118 -28.26 -4.83 -1.95
N ASN A 119 -29.19 -3.96 -2.36
CA ASN A 119 -28.99 -3.03 -3.46
C ASN A 119 -27.84 -2.04 -3.16
N PHE A 120 -27.78 -1.50 -1.93
CA PHE A 120 -26.69 -0.61 -1.54
C PHE A 120 -25.31 -1.28 -1.69
N TRP A 121 -25.13 -2.49 -1.14
CA TRP A 121 -23.82 -3.13 -1.18
C TRP A 121 -23.46 -3.70 -2.57
N GLN A 122 -24.46 -4.10 -3.37
CA GLN A 122 -24.21 -4.67 -4.70
C GLN A 122 -24.00 -3.60 -5.79
N ASN A 123 -24.74 -2.48 -5.73
CA ASN A 123 -24.85 -1.57 -6.88
C ASN A 123 -24.29 -0.16 -6.65
N MET A 124 -23.98 0.26 -5.41
CA MET A 124 -23.47 1.61 -5.12
C MET A 124 -21.94 1.73 -5.15
N ASN A 125 -21.22 0.98 -6.01
CA ASN A 125 -19.74 1.00 -6.07
C ASN A 125 -19.15 1.01 -7.48
#